data_AF-A0A2J8JK93-F1
#
_entry.id   AF-A0A2J8JK93-F1
#
_cell.length_a   1.000
_cell.length_b   1.000
_cell.length_c   1.000
_cell.angle_alpha   90.00
_cell.angle_beta   90.00
_cell.angle_gamma   90.00
#
_symmetry.space_group_name_H-M   'P 1'
#
loop_
_entity.id
_entity.type
_entity.pdbx_description
1 polymer ?
#
loop_
_entity_poly.entity_id
_entity_poly.type
_entity_poly.pdbx_seq_one_letter_code
_entity_poly.pdbx_strand_id
1 'polypeptide(L)'
;MHVKKYLLKGLHRLQKGPGYTYKELLVWYCDNTNTHGPKRIICEGPKKKAMWFLLTLLFTALVCWQWGIFIRTYLSWEVSVSLSVGFKTMDFPAVTICNASPFKYSKIKHLLKDLDELMEAVLERILAPELSHANATRNLNFSIWNHTPLVLIDERNPHHPMVLDLFGDNHNGLTRSSASEKICNAHGCKMAMRLCSLNGTQCTFRNFTSATQAVTEWYILQATNIFAQVPQQELVEMSYPGEQMILACLFGAEPCNYRPEVDPGHRPGRLRPLPRVHGRGQADASRAEVIPLHQR
;
A
#
# COMPACT_ATOMS: atom_id res chain seq x y z
N MET A 1 28.48 -50.03 -81.64
CA MET A 1 28.46 -48.71 -80.98
C MET A 1 27.36 -48.52 -79.92
N HIS A 2 26.29 -49.33 -79.88
CA HIS A 2 25.20 -49.15 -78.90
C HIS A 2 25.56 -49.51 -77.44
N VAL A 3 26.34 -50.58 -77.22
CA VAL A 3 26.67 -51.07 -75.86
C VAL A 3 27.49 -50.05 -75.05
N LYS A 4 28.43 -49.36 -75.71
CA LYS A 4 29.23 -48.29 -75.08
C LYS A 4 28.36 -47.11 -74.63
N LYS A 5 27.34 -46.71 -75.39
CA LYS A 5 26.38 -45.67 -74.99
C LYS A 5 25.53 -46.09 -73.79
N TYR A 6 25.11 -47.35 -73.73
CA TYR A 6 24.35 -47.87 -72.58
C TYR A 6 25.20 -47.94 -71.31
N LEU A 7 26.45 -48.39 -71.42
CA LEU A 7 27.40 -48.41 -70.30
C LEU A 7 27.72 -47.00 -69.81
N LEU A 8 27.94 -46.04 -70.73
CA LEU A 8 28.18 -44.65 -70.35
C LEU A 8 26.97 -44.02 -69.64
N LYS A 9 25.75 -44.31 -70.13
CA LYS A 9 24.50 -43.84 -69.51
C LYS A 9 24.25 -44.49 -68.15
N GLY A 10 24.65 -45.75 -67.97
CA GLY A 10 24.63 -46.47 -66.70
C GLY A 10 25.63 -45.89 -65.69
N LEU A 11 26.88 -45.68 -66.10
CA LEU A 11 27.91 -45.04 -65.26
C LEU A 11 27.51 -43.62 -64.85
N HIS A 12 26.92 -42.87 -65.77
CA HIS A 12 26.49 -41.49 -65.51
C HIS A 12 25.28 -41.42 -64.56
N ARG A 13 24.41 -42.45 -64.52
CA ARG A 13 23.35 -42.59 -63.50
C ARG A 13 23.90 -42.94 -62.11
N LEU A 14 24.98 -43.74 -62.06
CA LEU A 14 25.65 -44.09 -60.81
C LEU A 14 26.43 -42.91 -60.22
N GLN A 15 27.04 -42.07 -61.08
CA GLN A 15 27.89 -40.96 -60.64
C GLN A 15 27.13 -39.66 -60.32
N LYS A 16 25.96 -39.41 -60.94
CA LYS A 16 25.20 -38.15 -60.76
C LYS A 16 23.85 -38.30 -60.05
N GLY A 17 23.46 -39.51 -59.66
CA GLY A 17 22.10 -39.80 -59.17
C GLY A 17 21.04 -39.72 -60.29
N PRO A 18 19.79 -40.13 -60.05
CA PRO A 18 18.79 -40.28 -61.10
C PRO A 18 17.86 -39.06 -61.24
N GLY A 19 17.72 -38.62 -62.48
CA GLY A 19 16.61 -37.80 -62.98
C GLY A 19 16.87 -36.29 -62.98
N TYR A 20 16.61 -35.64 -64.12
CA TYR A 20 16.68 -34.17 -64.27
C TYR A 20 15.40 -33.47 -63.74
N THR A 21 14.42 -34.26 -63.29
CA THR A 21 13.07 -33.84 -62.93
C THR A 21 12.74 -34.27 -61.51
N TYR A 22 12.14 -33.36 -60.73
CA TYR A 22 11.80 -33.58 -59.32
C TYR A 22 10.99 -34.85 -59.05
N LYS A 23 10.15 -35.31 -59.99
CA LYS A 23 9.37 -36.55 -59.85
C LYS A 23 10.25 -37.80 -59.83
N GLU A 24 11.27 -37.88 -60.69
CA GLU A 24 12.16 -39.05 -60.76
C GLU A 24 13.06 -39.14 -59.53
N LEU A 25 13.54 -37.98 -59.06
CA LEU A 25 14.33 -37.89 -57.84
C LEU A 25 13.54 -38.34 -56.61
N LEU A 26 12.26 -37.98 -56.54
CA LEU A 26 11.37 -38.33 -55.43
C LEU A 26 11.05 -39.83 -55.41
N VAL A 27 10.81 -40.45 -56.58
CA VAL A 27 10.63 -41.92 -56.69
C VAL A 27 11.90 -42.65 -56.28
N TRP A 28 13.07 -42.21 -56.76
CA TRP A 28 14.34 -42.81 -56.37
C TRP A 28 14.62 -42.66 -54.87
N TYR A 29 14.34 -41.50 -54.30
CA TYR A 29 14.46 -41.28 -52.86
C TYR A 29 13.54 -42.24 -52.10
N CYS A 30 12.29 -42.39 -52.51
CA CYS A 30 11.34 -43.33 -51.89
C CYS A 30 11.76 -44.79 -51.99
N ASP A 31 12.48 -45.18 -53.04
CA ASP A 31 12.94 -46.56 -53.23
C ASP A 31 14.23 -46.88 -52.45
N ASN A 32 15.06 -45.88 -52.18
CA ASN A 32 16.36 -46.05 -51.49
C ASN A 32 16.39 -45.54 -50.05
N THR A 33 15.39 -44.76 -49.63
CA THR A 33 15.29 -44.32 -48.24
C THR A 33 14.85 -45.49 -47.34
N ASN A 34 15.45 -45.57 -46.15
CA ASN A 34 15.00 -46.50 -45.11
C ASN A 34 13.69 -46.02 -44.44
N THR A 35 13.15 -44.87 -44.86
CA THR A 35 11.91 -44.31 -44.31
C THR A 35 10.70 -45.05 -44.89
N HIS A 36 9.96 -45.78 -44.06
CA HIS A 36 8.85 -46.63 -44.50
C HIS A 36 7.59 -45.89 -44.99
N GLY A 37 7.49 -44.57 -44.78
CA GLY A 37 6.31 -43.76 -45.14
C GLY A 37 6.26 -43.33 -46.61
N PRO A 38 7.28 -42.61 -47.13
CA PRO A 38 7.26 -42.02 -48.47
C PRO A 38 7.00 -43.02 -49.61
N LYS A 39 7.57 -44.23 -49.53
CA LYS A 39 7.36 -45.30 -50.51
C LYS A 39 5.89 -45.70 -50.67
N ARG A 40 5.16 -45.79 -49.56
CA ARG A 40 3.74 -46.20 -49.53
C ARG A 40 2.78 -45.09 -49.95
N ILE A 41 3.22 -43.83 -49.88
CA ILE A 41 2.43 -42.65 -50.26
C ILE A 41 2.60 -42.33 -51.75
N ILE A 42 3.72 -42.70 -52.38
CA ILE A 42 4.03 -42.27 -53.76
C ILE A 42 3.99 -43.40 -54.78
N CYS A 43 4.43 -44.61 -54.43
CA CYS A 43 4.61 -45.72 -55.39
C CYS A 43 3.48 -46.77 -55.37
N GLU A 44 2.56 -46.72 -54.40
CA GLU A 44 1.44 -47.68 -54.28
C GLU A 44 0.12 -47.17 -54.89
N GLY A 45 -0.85 -48.08 -55.08
CA GLY A 45 -2.16 -47.78 -55.66
C GLY A 45 -3.02 -46.78 -54.86
N PRO A 46 -4.04 -46.16 -55.48
CA PRO A 46 -4.73 -44.97 -54.96
C PRO A 46 -5.38 -45.16 -53.57
N LYS A 47 -5.93 -46.34 -53.27
CA LYS A 47 -6.55 -46.65 -51.96
C LYS A 47 -5.51 -46.73 -50.84
N LYS A 48 -4.36 -47.37 -51.10
CA LYS A 48 -3.28 -47.52 -50.11
C LYS A 48 -2.58 -46.19 -49.88
N LYS A 49 -2.38 -45.42 -50.94
CA LYS A 49 -1.87 -44.05 -50.87
C LYS A 49 -2.72 -43.15 -49.97
N ALA A 50 -4.05 -43.17 -50.14
CA ALA A 50 -4.95 -42.37 -49.30
C ALA A 50 -4.90 -42.79 -47.82
N MET A 51 -4.88 -44.10 -47.54
CA MET A 51 -4.75 -44.62 -46.18
C MET A 51 -3.44 -44.20 -45.51
N TRP A 52 -2.30 -44.37 -46.20
CA TRP A 52 -0.98 -43.99 -45.67
C TRP A 52 -0.81 -42.48 -45.54
N PHE A 53 -1.40 -41.71 -46.44
CA PHE A 53 -1.44 -40.25 -46.34
C PHE A 53 -2.24 -39.80 -45.10
N LEU A 54 -3.45 -40.33 -44.89
CA LEU A 54 -4.27 -40.02 -43.71
C LEU A 54 -3.57 -40.40 -42.40
N LEU A 55 -2.95 -41.58 -42.36
CA LEU A 55 -2.19 -42.04 -41.19
C LEU A 55 -1.01 -41.11 -40.90
N THR A 56 -0.25 -40.72 -41.93
CA THR A 56 0.88 -39.80 -41.78
C THR A 56 0.42 -38.41 -41.34
N LEU A 57 -0.70 -37.92 -41.88
CA LEU A 57 -1.31 -36.65 -41.50
C LEU A 57 -1.77 -36.66 -40.03
N LEU A 58 -2.38 -37.76 -39.58
CA LEU A 58 -2.77 -37.94 -38.18
C LEU A 58 -1.56 -37.87 -37.24
N PHE A 59 -0.48 -38.62 -37.53
CA PHE A 59 0.73 -38.58 -36.72
C PHE A 59 1.41 -37.21 -36.73
N THR A 60 1.43 -36.53 -37.87
CA THR A 60 1.99 -35.17 -37.98
C THR A 60 1.20 -34.17 -37.14
N ALA A 61 -0.14 -34.26 -37.17
CA ALA A 61 -1.00 -33.41 -36.34
C ALA A 61 -0.76 -33.62 -34.83
N LEU A 62 -0.60 -34.88 -34.41
CA LEU A 62 -0.25 -35.22 -33.02
C LEU A 62 1.11 -34.64 -32.61
N VAL A 63 2.12 -34.70 -33.48
CA VAL A 63 3.44 -34.11 -33.21
C VAL A 63 3.34 -32.58 -33.09
N CYS A 64 2.66 -31.91 -34.03
CA CYS A 64 2.45 -30.46 -33.95
C CYS A 64 1.69 -30.05 -32.68
N TRP A 65 0.70 -30.85 -32.27
CA TRP A 65 -0.05 -30.63 -31.03
C TRP A 65 0.87 -30.75 -29.80
N GLN A 66 1.70 -31.79 -29.74
CA GLN A 66 2.67 -31.98 -28.66
C GLN A 66 3.71 -30.85 -28.61
N TRP A 67 4.17 -30.38 -29.76
CA TRP A 67 5.04 -29.19 -29.85
C TRP A 67 4.35 -27.94 -29.32
N GLY A 68 3.06 -27.75 -29.62
CA GLY A 68 2.25 -26.66 -29.08
C GLY A 68 2.16 -26.71 -27.55
N ILE A 69 1.93 -27.89 -26.97
CA ILE A 69 1.93 -28.07 -25.51
C ILE A 69 3.31 -27.74 -24.94
N PHE A 70 4.37 -28.30 -25.51
CA PHE A 70 5.73 -28.08 -25.03
C PHE A 70 6.12 -26.59 -25.05
N ILE A 71 5.82 -25.88 -26.14
CA ILE A 71 6.05 -24.43 -26.25
C ILE A 71 5.21 -23.68 -25.21
N ARG A 72 3.94 -24.07 -25.00
CA ARG A 72 3.08 -23.44 -24.00
C ARG A 72 3.61 -23.63 -22.58
N THR A 73 4.12 -24.81 -22.24
CA THR A 73 4.73 -25.09 -20.93
C THR A 73 6.06 -24.35 -20.76
N TYR A 74 6.86 -24.24 -21.82
CA TYR A 74 8.10 -23.45 -21.78
C TYR A 74 7.79 -21.96 -21.59
N LEU A 75 6.78 -21.44 -22.29
CA LEU A 75 6.34 -20.05 -22.20
C LEU A 75 5.42 -19.75 -21.01
N SER A 76 5.00 -20.75 -20.23
CA SER A 76 4.18 -20.52 -19.02
C SER A 76 5.01 -20.06 -17.82
N TRP A 77 6.35 -20.18 -17.89
CA TRP A 77 7.29 -19.74 -16.85
C TRP A 77 6.86 -20.21 -15.45
N GLU A 78 6.45 -21.46 -15.33
CA GLU A 78 6.01 -22.03 -14.05
C GLU A 78 7.15 -21.96 -13.02
N VAL A 79 6.86 -21.33 -11.89
CA VAL A 79 7.81 -21.16 -10.78
C VAL A 79 7.51 -22.19 -9.70
N SER A 80 8.57 -22.85 -9.20
CA SER A 80 8.49 -23.69 -8.00
C SER A 80 8.99 -22.89 -6.80
N VAL A 81 8.14 -22.75 -5.77
CA VAL A 81 8.51 -22.09 -4.52
C VAL A 81 9.00 -23.17 -3.56
N SER A 82 10.25 -23.04 -3.10
CA SER A 82 10.78 -23.84 -1.99
C SER A 82 10.90 -22.96 -0.75
N LEU A 83 10.22 -23.37 0.33
CA LEU A 83 10.28 -22.67 1.62
C LEU A 83 11.25 -23.42 2.53
N SER A 84 12.30 -22.73 2.96
CA SER A 84 13.24 -23.24 3.96
C SER A 84 13.16 -22.38 5.21
N VAL A 85 12.89 -23.03 6.35
CA VAL A 85 12.86 -22.39 7.67
C VAL A 85 13.97 -23.01 8.48
N GLY A 86 14.84 -22.17 9.03
CA GLY A 86 15.97 -22.61 9.84
C GLY A 86 16.68 -21.43 10.47
N PHE A 87 17.58 -21.72 11.40
CA PHE A 87 18.43 -20.70 12.01
C PHE A 87 19.65 -20.49 11.14
N LYS A 88 19.82 -19.25 10.65
CA LYS A 88 20.99 -18.80 9.91
C LYS A 88 21.45 -17.48 10.52
N THR A 89 22.76 -17.23 10.48
CA THR A 89 23.32 -15.91 10.77
C THR A 89 22.78 -14.91 9.76
N MET A 90 22.09 -13.89 10.25
CA MET A 90 21.52 -12.78 9.49
C MET A 90 21.86 -11.47 10.20
N ASP A 91 21.81 -10.37 9.46
CA ASP A 91 21.99 -9.05 10.03
C ASP A 91 20.90 -8.76 11.06
N PHE A 92 21.29 -8.15 12.17
CA PHE A 92 20.33 -7.75 13.20
C PHE A 92 19.41 -6.64 12.63
N PRO A 93 18.08 -6.76 12.78
CA PRO A 93 17.16 -5.80 12.21
C PRO A 93 17.32 -4.42 12.85
N ALA A 94 17.01 -3.38 12.08
CA ALA A 94 16.99 -2.02 12.61
C ALA A 94 15.88 -1.88 13.68
N VAL A 95 16.26 -1.47 14.89
CA VAL A 95 15.33 -1.19 15.98
C VAL A 95 15.12 0.32 16.07
N THR A 96 13.90 0.77 15.76
CA THR A 96 13.51 2.19 15.87
C THR A 96 12.82 2.44 17.20
N ILE A 97 13.37 3.35 18.00
CA ILE A 97 12.81 3.71 19.31
C ILE A 97 12.15 5.08 19.21
N CYS A 98 10.86 5.17 19.55
CA CYS A 98 10.07 6.40 19.55
C CYS A 98 9.38 6.61 20.90
N ASN A 99 9.16 7.86 21.30
CA ASN A 99 8.36 8.21 22.46
C ASN A 99 6.90 8.48 22.05
N ALA A 100 5.94 8.13 22.91
CA ALA A 100 4.53 8.47 22.71
C ALA A 100 4.30 9.99 22.75
N SER A 101 5.01 10.70 23.64
CA SER A 101 5.01 12.16 23.66
C SER A 101 6.06 12.70 22.68
N PRO A 102 5.68 13.52 21.67
CA PRO A 102 6.61 13.96 20.62
C PRO A 102 7.63 14.99 21.12
N PHE A 103 7.25 15.82 22.10
CA PHE A 103 8.07 16.90 22.63
C PHE A 103 8.00 16.96 24.15
N LYS A 104 8.99 17.61 24.77
CA LYS A 104 8.94 17.90 26.20
C LYS A 104 7.95 19.03 26.46
N TYR A 105 6.91 18.74 27.25
CA TYR A 105 5.88 19.73 27.56
C TYR A 105 6.46 21.02 28.17
N SER A 106 7.46 20.90 29.05
CA SER A 106 8.12 22.04 29.69
C SER A 106 8.82 22.99 28.71
N LYS A 107 9.24 22.51 27.54
CA LYS A 107 9.87 23.33 26.49
C LYS A 107 8.84 23.93 25.54
N ILE A 108 7.80 23.18 25.19
CA ILE A 108 6.83 23.57 24.16
C ILE A 108 5.61 24.34 24.70
N LYS A 109 5.44 24.38 26.03
CA LYS A 109 4.30 25.04 26.70
C LYS A 109 4.05 26.47 26.23
N HIS A 110 5.11 27.22 25.91
CA HIS A 110 4.96 28.61 25.46
C HIS A 110 4.31 28.73 24.08
N LEU A 111 4.51 27.75 23.18
CA LEU A 111 3.89 27.70 21.85
C LEU A 111 2.43 27.24 21.91
N LEU A 112 2.11 26.37 22.86
CA LEU A 112 0.77 25.78 23.00
C LEU A 112 -0.11 26.52 24.02
N LYS A 113 0.38 27.58 24.66
CA LYS A 113 -0.31 28.26 25.77
C LYS A 113 -1.76 28.62 25.44
N ASP A 114 -1.99 29.30 24.33
CA ASP A 114 -3.33 29.73 23.90
C ASP A 114 -4.24 28.54 23.57
N LEU A 115 -3.66 27.47 22.99
CA LEU A 115 -4.39 26.25 22.65
C LEU A 115 -4.79 25.46 23.90
N ASP A 116 -3.89 25.35 24.88
CA ASP A 116 -4.13 24.66 26.14
C ASP A 116 -5.20 25.38 26.98
N GLU A 117 -5.15 26.72 27.03
CA GLU A 117 -6.16 27.54 27.71
C GLU A 117 -7.54 27.41 27.04
N LEU A 118 -7.58 27.37 25.71
CA LEU A 118 -8.82 27.12 24.95
C LEU A 118 -9.34 25.69 25.18
N MET A 119 -8.45 24.70 25.25
CA MET A 119 -8.79 23.31 25.55
C MET A 119 -9.45 23.18 26.93
N GLU A 120 -8.90 23.84 27.95
CA GLU A 120 -9.50 23.88 29.29
C GLU A 120 -10.93 24.45 29.25
N ALA A 121 -11.13 25.57 28.53
CA ALA A 121 -12.45 26.16 28.37
C ALA A 121 -13.44 25.21 27.64
N VAL A 122 -12.97 24.47 26.63
CA VAL A 122 -13.78 23.47 25.92
C VAL A 122 -14.19 22.34 26.87
N LEU A 123 -13.26 21.82 27.67
CA LEU A 123 -13.56 20.76 28.63
C LEU A 123 -14.51 21.23 29.73
N GLU A 124 -14.32 22.45 30.27
CA GLU A 124 -15.23 23.04 31.25
C GLU A 124 -16.66 23.12 30.67
N ARG A 125 -16.79 23.56 29.41
CA ARG A 125 -18.08 23.65 28.72
C ARG A 125 -18.71 22.28 28.51
N ILE A 126 -17.92 21.25 28.17
CA ILE A 126 -18.39 19.86 27.97
C ILE A 126 -18.82 19.18 29.28
N LEU A 127 -18.04 19.34 30.34
CA LEU A 127 -18.20 18.59 31.59
C LEU A 127 -19.11 19.29 32.61
N ALA A 128 -19.05 20.63 32.70
CA ALA A 128 -19.71 21.40 33.75
C ALA A 128 -20.35 22.70 33.22
N PRO A 129 -21.36 22.61 32.33
CA PRO A 129 -21.95 23.77 31.67
C PRO A 129 -22.57 24.80 32.64
N GLU A 130 -23.00 24.39 33.83
CA GLU A 130 -23.64 25.25 34.84
C GLU A 130 -22.65 26.22 35.54
N LEU A 131 -21.34 25.93 35.56
CA LEU A 131 -20.32 26.80 36.15
C LEU A 131 -19.80 27.88 35.19
N SER A 132 -20.03 27.71 33.88
CA SER A 132 -19.48 28.56 32.81
C SER A 132 -20.01 30.00 32.85
N HIS A 133 -21.20 30.24 33.39
CA HIS A 133 -21.79 31.59 33.47
C HIS A 133 -21.16 32.50 34.54
N ALA A 134 -20.43 31.95 35.52
CA ALA A 134 -19.78 32.74 36.57
C ALA A 134 -18.36 33.21 36.20
N ASN A 135 -17.70 32.54 35.26
CA ASN A 135 -16.28 32.76 34.91
C ASN A 135 -16.08 33.36 33.50
N ALA A 136 -17.09 34.06 32.96
CA ALA A 136 -17.09 34.65 31.61
C ALA A 136 -16.17 35.88 31.45
N THR A 137 -14.97 35.85 32.03
CA THR A 137 -13.93 36.89 31.90
C THR A 137 -12.54 36.31 31.63
N ARG A 138 -12.43 35.08 31.09
CA ARG A 138 -11.17 34.65 30.46
C ARG A 138 -11.11 35.21 29.04
N ASN A 139 -10.11 36.04 28.75
CA ASN A 139 -9.89 36.62 27.42
C ASN A 139 -9.29 35.55 26.50
N LEU A 140 -10.15 34.67 25.97
CA LEU A 140 -9.73 33.56 25.11
C LEU A 140 -9.38 34.05 23.70
N ASN A 141 -8.30 33.54 23.13
CA ASN A 141 -7.92 33.81 21.74
C ASN A 141 -8.77 32.97 20.78
N PHE A 142 -9.91 33.52 20.35
CA PHE A 142 -10.83 32.85 19.42
C PHE A 142 -10.32 32.72 17.98
N SER A 143 -9.12 33.24 17.66
CA SER A 143 -8.55 33.06 16.32
C SER A 143 -8.41 31.58 15.98
N ILE A 144 -7.89 30.77 16.91
CA ILE A 144 -7.73 29.31 16.74
C ILE A 144 -9.10 28.62 16.60
N TRP A 145 -10.07 29.03 17.43
CA TRP A 145 -11.42 28.47 17.42
C TRP A 145 -12.16 28.70 16.10
N ASN A 146 -12.07 29.92 15.56
CA ASN A 146 -12.83 30.34 14.39
C ASN A 146 -12.47 29.57 13.11
N HIS A 147 -11.23 29.07 13.00
CA HIS A 147 -10.79 28.32 11.82
C HIS A 147 -11.46 26.94 11.73
N THR A 148 -11.57 26.24 12.85
CA THR A 148 -12.21 24.91 12.90
C THR A 148 -12.89 24.71 14.26
N PRO A 149 -14.12 25.25 14.43
CA PRO A 149 -14.83 25.13 15.70
C PRO A 149 -15.40 23.72 15.87
N LEU A 150 -15.49 23.30 17.13
CA LEU A 150 -16.26 22.11 17.50
C LEU A 150 -17.73 22.50 17.65
N VAL A 151 -18.58 21.77 16.94
CA VAL A 151 -20.02 21.97 16.93
C VAL A 151 -20.75 20.73 17.45
N LEU A 152 -21.91 20.95 18.03
CA LEU A 152 -22.85 19.91 18.40
C LEU A 152 -23.96 19.85 17.34
N ILE A 153 -24.15 18.69 16.75
CA ILE A 153 -25.21 18.40 15.80
C ILE A 153 -26.30 17.63 16.55
N ASP A 154 -27.48 18.23 16.66
CA ASP A 154 -28.67 17.62 17.24
C ASP A 154 -29.60 17.14 16.11
N GLU A 155 -29.64 15.82 15.91
CA GLU A 155 -30.49 15.13 14.93
C GLU A 155 -31.69 14.44 15.59
N ARG A 156 -32.03 14.78 16.85
CA ARG A 156 -33.20 14.18 17.54
C ARG A 156 -34.50 14.45 16.79
N ASN A 157 -34.60 15.57 16.09
CA ASN A 157 -35.67 15.86 15.15
C ASN A 157 -35.18 15.72 13.69
N PRO A 158 -35.55 14.64 12.98
CA PRO A 158 -35.14 14.43 11.61
C PRO A 158 -35.57 15.53 10.63
N HIS A 159 -36.63 16.27 10.95
CA HIS A 159 -37.17 17.34 10.10
C HIS A 159 -36.52 18.71 10.35
N HIS A 160 -35.78 18.86 11.45
CA HIS A 160 -35.11 20.10 11.81
C HIS A 160 -33.81 19.83 12.58
N PRO A 161 -32.75 19.38 11.90
CA PRO A 161 -31.45 19.22 12.54
C PRO A 161 -30.87 20.58 12.93
N MET A 162 -30.35 20.69 14.15
CA MET A 162 -29.77 21.93 14.67
C MET A 162 -28.26 21.76 14.85
N VAL A 163 -27.50 22.78 14.45
CA VAL A 163 -26.04 22.83 14.66
C VAL A 163 -25.74 23.95 15.64
N LEU A 164 -25.24 23.60 16.81
CA LEU A 164 -24.88 24.54 17.87
C LEU A 164 -23.36 24.64 17.97
N ASP A 165 -22.83 25.86 17.90
CA ASP A 165 -21.41 26.12 18.17
C ASP A 165 -21.20 26.19 19.70
N LEU A 166 -20.14 25.55 20.19
CA LEU A 166 -19.87 25.43 21.62
C LEU A 166 -19.61 26.80 22.29
N PHE A 167 -19.04 27.75 21.55
CA PHE A 167 -18.80 29.14 21.97
C PHE A 167 -19.53 30.17 21.10
N GLY A 168 -20.57 29.77 20.37
CA GLY A 168 -21.35 30.69 19.54
C GLY A 168 -22.08 31.73 20.39
N ASP A 169 -21.84 33.02 20.10
CA ASP A 169 -22.45 34.14 20.81
C ASP A 169 -23.94 34.27 20.44
N ASN A 170 -24.80 34.28 21.46
CA ASN A 170 -26.26 34.23 21.30
C ASN A 170 -26.81 35.64 21.08
N HIS A 171 -26.42 36.30 19.99
CA HIS A 171 -26.78 37.70 19.77
C HIS A 171 -28.13 37.94 19.08
N ASN A 172 -28.86 36.91 18.62
CA ASN A 172 -30.20 37.10 18.04
C ASN A 172 -31.09 35.88 18.29
N GLY A 173 -31.84 35.89 19.39
CA GLY A 173 -32.77 34.81 19.73
C GLY A 173 -33.76 35.18 20.83
N LEU A 174 -34.71 36.04 20.51
CA LEU A 174 -35.99 36.12 21.22
C LEU A 174 -36.69 34.75 21.12
N THR A 175 -36.51 33.89 22.12
CA THR A 175 -37.54 32.95 22.61
C THR A 175 -37.03 32.19 23.84
N ARG A 176 -37.69 32.48 24.96
CA ARG A 176 -37.72 31.69 26.19
C ARG A 176 -37.91 30.21 25.86
N SER A 177 -36.98 29.38 26.32
CA SER A 177 -37.32 28.22 27.14
C SER A 177 -36.09 27.79 27.95
N SER A 178 -36.25 27.84 29.27
CA SER A 178 -35.32 27.37 30.27
C SER A 178 -35.21 25.83 30.21
N ALA A 179 -34.37 25.34 29.31
CA ALA A 179 -33.85 23.98 29.38
C ALA A 179 -32.33 24.11 29.42
N SER A 180 -31.78 23.88 30.61
CA SER A 180 -30.35 23.73 30.95
C SER A 180 -29.46 23.56 29.72
N GLU A 181 -28.46 24.44 29.58
CA GLU A 181 -27.42 24.43 28.53
C GLU A 181 -26.49 23.20 28.62
N LYS A 182 -27.05 22.03 28.92
CA LYS A 182 -26.37 20.76 28.89
C LYS A 182 -26.17 20.35 27.44
N ILE A 183 -24.91 20.13 27.10
CA ILE A 183 -24.54 19.48 25.85
C ILE A 183 -25.29 18.15 25.76
N CYS A 184 -25.99 17.99 24.65
CA CYS A 184 -26.86 16.85 24.45
C CYS A 184 -26.03 15.56 24.37
N ASN A 185 -26.22 14.69 25.36
CA ASN A 185 -25.58 13.36 25.43
C ASN A 185 -26.55 12.22 25.06
N ALA A 186 -27.68 12.55 24.43
CA ALA A 186 -28.70 11.57 24.06
C ALA A 186 -28.41 10.89 22.71
N HIS A 187 -28.99 9.71 22.50
CA HIS A 187 -28.92 9.00 21.22
C HIS A 187 -29.57 9.87 20.13
N GLY A 188 -28.77 10.38 19.18
CA GLY A 188 -29.19 11.37 18.18
C GLY A 188 -28.41 12.70 18.21
N CYS A 189 -27.59 12.92 19.24
CA CYS A 189 -26.66 14.05 19.30
C CYS A 189 -25.25 13.60 18.96
N LYS A 190 -24.56 14.36 18.11
CA LYS A 190 -23.22 14.04 17.61
C LYS A 190 -22.33 15.27 17.73
N MET A 191 -21.10 15.08 18.18
CA MET A 191 -20.10 16.15 18.12
C MET A 191 -19.39 16.08 16.78
N ALA A 192 -19.11 17.24 16.18
CA ALA A 192 -18.43 17.32 14.90
C ALA A 192 -17.47 18.50 14.86
N MET A 193 -16.43 18.40 14.04
CA MET A 193 -15.62 19.57 13.65
C MET A 193 -16.19 20.16 12.36
N ARG A 194 -16.42 21.46 12.34
CA ARG A 194 -16.80 22.18 11.13
C ARG A 194 -15.54 22.61 10.38
N LEU A 195 -15.38 22.11 9.15
CA LEU A 195 -14.26 22.42 8.26
C LEU A 195 -14.78 23.21 7.07
N CYS A 196 -14.42 24.47 6.96
CA CYS A 196 -14.88 25.36 5.89
C CYS A 196 -13.76 25.67 4.89
N SER A 197 -14.14 25.83 3.62
CA SER A 197 -13.27 26.42 2.61
C SER A 197 -13.08 27.93 2.87
N LEU A 198 -12.08 28.55 2.21
CA LEU A 198 -11.66 29.95 2.41
C LEU A 198 -12.79 30.99 2.39
N ASN A 199 -13.87 30.71 1.66
CA ASN A 199 -15.01 31.62 1.52
C ASN A 199 -16.12 31.39 2.57
N GLY A 200 -15.98 30.40 3.46
CA GLY A 200 -17.00 30.04 4.46
C GLY A 200 -18.31 29.47 3.91
N THR A 201 -18.44 29.38 2.59
CA THR A 201 -19.68 28.96 1.90
C THR A 201 -19.85 27.46 1.78
N GLN A 202 -18.74 26.71 1.68
CA GLN A 202 -18.74 25.25 1.65
C GLN A 202 -18.07 24.74 2.92
N CYS A 203 -18.89 24.24 3.84
CA CYS A 203 -18.43 23.63 5.07
C CYS A 203 -18.82 22.15 5.09
N THR A 204 -17.89 21.31 5.52
CA THR A 204 -18.11 19.88 5.77
C THR A 204 -17.97 19.61 7.26
N PHE A 205 -18.67 18.59 7.74
CA PHE A 205 -18.67 18.21 9.15
C PHE A 205 -17.99 16.86 9.31
N ARG A 206 -16.89 16.84 10.08
CA ARG A 206 -16.26 15.59 10.49
C ARG A 206 -16.91 15.13 11.79
N ASN A 207 -17.79 14.15 11.67
CA ASN A 207 -18.59 13.63 12.79
C ASN A 207 -17.76 12.68 13.68
N PHE A 208 -18.04 12.72 14.98
CA PHE A 208 -17.43 11.86 15.98
C PHE A 208 -18.50 11.15 16.82
N THR A 209 -18.16 9.94 17.26
CA THR A 209 -19.02 9.12 18.12
C THR A 209 -18.90 9.47 19.60
N SER A 210 -17.80 10.10 20.01
CA SER A 210 -17.53 10.53 21.38
C SER A 210 -16.93 11.93 21.43
N ALA A 211 -17.28 12.69 22.47
CA ALA A 211 -16.67 13.99 22.77
C ALA A 211 -15.16 13.88 23.03
N THR A 212 -14.70 12.80 23.68
CA THR A 212 -13.26 12.58 23.95
C THR A 212 -12.46 12.45 22.66
N GLN A 213 -13.00 11.71 21.69
CA GLN A 213 -12.37 11.57 20.38
C GLN A 213 -12.37 12.91 19.62
N ALA A 214 -13.50 13.63 19.64
CA ALA A 214 -13.62 14.92 18.97
C ALA A 214 -12.61 15.96 19.51
N VAL A 215 -12.50 16.10 20.83
CA VAL A 215 -11.57 17.04 21.46
C VAL A 215 -10.11 16.64 21.19
N THR A 216 -9.79 15.35 21.27
CA THR A 216 -8.44 14.85 21.00
C THR A 216 -8.02 15.11 19.55
N GLU A 217 -8.87 14.76 18.58
CA GLU A 217 -8.59 14.97 17.15
C GLU A 217 -8.51 16.46 16.80
N TRP A 218 -9.38 17.28 17.41
CA TRP A 218 -9.34 18.73 17.26
C TRP A 218 -8.03 19.31 17.80
N TYR A 219 -7.59 18.90 18.99
CA TYR A 219 -6.33 19.37 19.58
C TYR A 219 -5.12 18.97 18.71
N ILE A 220 -5.10 17.72 18.20
CA ILE A 220 -4.04 17.26 17.29
C ILE A 220 -4.00 18.12 16.02
N LEU A 221 -5.16 18.45 15.44
CA LEU A 221 -5.24 19.30 14.26
C LEU A 221 -4.66 20.70 14.53
N GLN A 222 -5.05 21.33 15.65
CA GLN A 222 -4.53 22.65 16.03
C GLN A 222 -3.03 22.62 16.30
N ALA A 223 -2.57 21.67 17.12
CA ALA A 223 -1.17 21.53 17.46
C ALA A 223 -0.31 21.29 16.21
N THR A 224 -0.80 20.49 15.25
CA THR A 224 -0.12 20.26 13.98
C THR A 224 0.04 21.55 13.17
N ASN A 225 -0.99 22.41 13.13
CA ASN A 225 -0.90 23.71 12.47
C ASN A 225 0.13 24.64 13.13
N ILE A 226 0.21 24.62 14.47
CA ILE A 226 1.21 25.39 15.22
C ILE A 226 2.62 24.87 14.90
N PHE A 227 2.85 23.55 14.99
CA PHE A 227 4.17 22.98 14.74
C PHE A 227 4.63 23.12 13.29
N ALA A 228 3.72 23.17 12.32
CA ALA A 228 4.06 23.40 10.92
C ALA A 228 4.70 24.78 10.64
N GLN A 229 4.49 25.75 11.54
CA GLN A 229 5.04 27.10 11.42
C GLN A 229 6.40 27.25 12.13
N VAL A 230 6.82 26.25 12.91
CA VAL A 230 8.07 26.27 13.68
C VAL A 230 9.20 25.63 12.86
N PRO A 231 10.41 26.23 12.81
CA PRO A 231 11.56 25.65 12.14
C PRO A 231 11.92 24.25 12.67
N GLN A 232 12.33 23.35 11.78
CA GLN A 232 12.62 21.96 12.13
C GLN A 232 13.75 21.83 13.19
N GLN A 233 14.81 22.63 13.09
CA GLN A 233 15.90 22.63 14.07
C GLN A 233 15.41 22.91 15.50
N GLU A 234 14.51 23.89 15.64
CA GLU A 234 13.95 24.28 16.94
C GLU A 234 13.04 23.18 17.52
N LEU A 235 12.22 22.55 16.66
CA LEU A 235 11.39 21.40 17.06
C LEU A 235 12.24 20.22 17.57
N VAL A 236 13.38 19.94 16.93
CA VAL A 236 14.30 18.89 17.36
C VAL A 236 14.90 19.20 18.73
N GLU A 237 15.29 20.45 18.98
CA GLU A 237 15.83 20.89 20.27
C GLU A 237 14.80 20.78 21.42
N MET A 238 13.52 21.02 21.12
CA MET A 238 12.43 20.87 22.09
C MET A 238 12.01 19.40 22.34
N SER A 239 12.52 18.46 21.56
CA SER A 239 12.20 17.02 21.70
C SER A 239 13.02 16.34 22.81
N TYR A 240 12.83 15.03 22.96
CA TYR A 240 13.58 14.20 23.90
C TYR A 240 14.97 13.90 23.33
N PRO A 241 16.05 14.33 24.01
CA PRO A 241 17.40 14.02 23.59
C PRO A 241 17.69 12.54 23.84
N GLY A 242 18.58 11.96 23.02
CA GLY A 242 18.92 10.55 23.10
C GLY A 242 19.44 10.14 24.48
N GLU A 243 20.18 11.03 25.15
CA GLU A 243 20.72 10.84 26.51
C GLU A 243 19.64 10.56 27.55
N GLN A 244 18.47 11.20 27.42
CA GLN A 244 17.38 11.06 28.39
C GLN A 244 16.44 9.91 28.05
N MET A 245 16.43 9.50 26.78
CA MET A 245 15.57 8.45 26.28
C MET A 245 16.24 7.07 26.38
N ILE A 246 17.55 6.99 26.19
CA ILE A 246 18.35 5.76 26.18
C ILE A 246 19.32 5.81 27.36
N LEU A 247 18.94 5.15 28.46
CA LEU A 247 19.77 5.11 29.68
C LEU A 247 20.85 4.02 29.65
N ALA A 248 20.57 2.91 28.97
CA ALA A 248 21.48 1.78 28.83
C ALA A 248 21.25 1.10 27.48
N CYS A 249 22.33 0.64 26.86
CA CYS A 249 22.28 -0.11 25.60
C CYS A 249 23.35 -1.19 25.64
N LEU A 250 22.94 -2.44 25.36
CA LEU A 250 23.82 -3.59 25.29
C LEU A 250 23.37 -4.49 24.13
N PHE A 251 24.26 -4.75 23.19
CA PHE A 251 24.00 -5.64 22.07
C PHE A 251 24.88 -6.89 22.20
N GLY A 252 24.29 -8.01 22.63
CA GLY A 252 25.05 -9.21 22.97
C GLY A 252 25.98 -8.96 24.15
N ALA A 253 27.29 -8.89 23.88
CA ALA A 253 28.32 -8.56 24.88
C ALA A 253 28.95 -7.17 24.66
N GLU A 254 28.53 -6.44 23.61
CA GLU A 254 29.11 -5.14 23.24
C GLU A 254 28.24 -4.00 23.80
N PRO A 255 28.84 -3.04 24.54
CA PRO A 255 28.12 -1.87 25.00
C PRO A 255 27.85 -0.92 23.82
N CYS A 256 26.67 -0.31 23.79
CA CYS A 256 26.30 0.71 22.81
C CYS A 256 25.88 2.01 23.49
N ASN A 257 25.78 3.10 22.72
CA ASN A 257 25.46 4.42 23.25
C ASN A 257 24.41 5.14 22.37
N TYR A 258 23.81 6.21 22.89
CA TYR A 258 22.80 7.00 22.18
C TYR A 258 23.36 7.78 20.97
N ARG A 259 24.68 7.94 20.89
CA ARG A 259 25.31 8.64 19.77
C ARG A 259 25.26 7.75 18.53
N PRO A 260 24.83 8.28 17.38
CA PRO A 260 25.06 7.58 16.13
C PRO A 260 26.57 7.50 15.93
N GLU A 261 27.14 6.29 16.00
CA GLU A 261 28.46 6.06 15.45
C GLU A 261 28.38 6.39 13.95
N VAL A 262 29.15 7.41 13.54
CA VAL A 262 29.35 7.72 12.14
C VAL A 262 30.16 6.56 11.58
N ASP A 263 29.47 5.53 11.12
CA ASP A 263 30.07 4.43 10.40
C ASP A 263 30.66 4.99 9.09
N PRO A 264 32.01 5.05 8.94
CA PRO A 264 32.65 5.65 7.77
C PRO A 264 32.36 4.85 6.48
N GLY A 265 31.73 3.66 6.59
CA GLY A 265 31.26 2.86 5.46
C GLY A 265 29.80 3.09 5.06
N HIS A 266 28.99 3.77 5.88
CA HIS A 266 27.57 4.00 5.58
C HIS A 266 27.40 5.24 4.71
N ARG A 267 27.21 5.05 3.40
CA ARG A 267 26.64 6.09 2.54
C ARG A 267 25.30 6.50 3.17
N PRO A 268 25.01 7.79 3.40
CA PRO A 268 23.72 8.20 3.95
C PRO A 268 22.63 7.69 3.01
N GLY A 269 21.88 6.70 3.48
CA GLY A 269 20.71 6.21 2.79
C GLY A 269 19.75 7.37 2.66
N ARG A 270 19.68 7.94 1.45
CA ARG A 270 18.60 8.82 1.03
C ARG A 270 17.31 8.20 1.56
N LEU A 271 16.58 8.90 2.44
CA LEU A 271 15.22 8.53 2.85
C LEU A 271 14.46 8.18 1.57
N ARG A 272 14.32 6.89 1.29
CA ARG A 272 13.52 6.44 0.16
C ARG A 272 12.07 6.75 0.55
N PRO A 273 11.29 7.40 -0.31
CA PRO A 273 9.85 7.47 -0.11
C PRO A 273 9.35 6.04 0.14
N LEU A 274 8.51 5.87 1.16
CA LEU A 274 7.75 4.63 1.35
C LEU A 274 7.17 4.21 -0.01
N PRO A 275 7.37 2.96 -0.46
CA PRO A 275 6.83 2.51 -1.73
C PRO A 275 5.32 2.74 -1.73
N ARG A 276 4.84 3.43 -2.77
CA ARG A 276 3.41 3.62 -3.03
C ARG A 276 2.80 2.23 -3.19
N VAL A 277 2.09 1.76 -2.17
CA VAL A 277 1.31 0.53 -2.24
C VAL A 277 0.16 0.82 -3.19
N HIS A 278 0.24 0.31 -4.42
CA HIS A 278 -0.92 0.21 -5.30
C HIS A 278 -1.82 -0.90 -4.75
N GLY A 279 -2.84 -0.49 -3.99
CA GLY A 279 -3.85 -1.38 -3.44
C GLY A 279 -4.67 -2.05 -4.53
N ARG A 280 -4.41 -3.34 -4.75
CA ARG A 280 -5.44 -4.31 -5.16
C ARG A 280 -5.22 -5.55 -4.31
N GLY A 281 -5.80 -5.54 -3.13
CA GLY A 281 -5.71 -6.63 -2.17
C GLY A 281 -6.06 -6.12 -0.79
N GLN A 282 -7.20 -6.57 -0.29
CA GLN A 282 -7.69 -6.29 1.05
C GLN A 282 -6.74 -6.95 2.05
N ALA A 283 -5.83 -6.16 2.62
CA ALA A 283 -4.94 -6.62 3.67
C ALA A 283 -5.52 -6.18 5.01
N ASP A 284 -5.93 -7.16 5.81
CA ASP A 284 -6.21 -6.97 7.23
C ASP A 284 -4.99 -6.30 7.88
N ALA A 285 -5.24 -5.17 8.54
CA ALA A 285 -4.23 -4.44 9.27
C ALA A 285 -3.73 -5.34 10.41
N SER A 286 -2.57 -5.96 10.21
CA SER A 286 -1.86 -6.67 11.26
C SER A 286 -1.51 -5.68 12.35
N ARG A 287 -2.19 -5.85 13.48
CA ARG A 287 -2.05 -5.13 14.74
C ARG A 287 -0.56 -4.98 15.08
N ALA A 288 -0.04 -3.74 15.04
CA ALA A 288 1.26 -3.44 15.62
C ALA A 288 1.15 -3.69 17.13
N GLU A 289 1.75 -4.77 17.60
CA GLU A 289 1.74 -5.14 19.01
C GLU A 289 2.78 -4.29 19.73
N VAL A 290 2.30 -3.30 20.49
CA VAL A 290 3.10 -2.56 21.46
C VAL A 290 3.37 -3.51 22.61
N ILE A 291 4.54 -4.11 22.64
CA ILE A 291 4.97 -4.96 23.75
C ILE A 291 5.34 -4.02 24.92
N PRO A 292 4.57 -4.00 26.02
CA PRO A 292 4.96 -3.23 27.20
C PRO A 292 6.16 -3.94 27.82
N LEU A 293 7.24 -3.19 28.06
CA LEU A 293 8.34 -3.64 28.91
C LEU A 293 7.80 -3.82 30.32
N HIS A 294 7.40 -5.04 30.66
CA HIS A 294 7.11 -5.43 32.04
C HIS A 294 8.41 -5.36 32.84
N GLN A 295 8.50 -4.41 33.77
CA GLN A 295 9.51 -4.41 34.82
C GLN A 295 9.31 -5.66 35.69
N ARG A 296 10.38 -6.45 35.82
CA ARG A 296 10.57 -7.44 36.88
C ARG A 296 11.48 -6.85 37.94
#